data_AF-A0A382DZ94-F1
#
_entry.id   AF-A0A382DZ94-F1
#
_cell.length_a   1.000
_cell.length_b   1.000
_cell.length_c   1.000
_cell.angle_alpha   90.00
_cell.angle_beta   90.00
_cell.angle_gamma   90.00
#
_symmetry.space_group_name_H-M   'P 1'
#
loop_
_entity.id
_entity.type
_entity.pdbx_description
1 polymer ?
#
loop_
_entity_poly.entity_id
_entity_poly.type
_entity_poly.pdbx_seq_one_letter_code
_entity_poly.pdbx_strand_id
1 'polypeptide(L)'
;MVKVSKTIVKISNKYEPKLTEKYMCEKHKTYFKKKLSDWKIEIVRTNNETLYNGSLDDNSASADIVDQASSYTDKNVEMKAINRQIKLISKIDLALTRIKDGTYGFCAETGEPIGLKRLIARPVAELCIAAQEKHEKEEKVYADN
;
A
#
# COMPACT_ATOMS: atom_id res chain seq x y z
N MET A 1 16.78 -25.11 -17.94
CA MET A 1 15.99 -23.87 -18.12
C MET A 1 14.51 -24.22 -18.05
N VAL A 2 13.84 -23.97 -16.91
CA VAL A 2 12.41 -24.26 -16.76
C VAL A 2 11.63 -23.17 -17.49
N LYS A 3 10.93 -23.54 -18.57
CA LYS A 3 9.98 -22.66 -19.26
C LYS A 3 8.79 -22.42 -18.32
N VAL A 4 8.74 -21.25 -17.67
CA VAL A 4 7.53 -20.83 -16.94
C VAL A 4 6.50 -20.41 -17.97
N SER A 5 5.59 -21.32 -18.29
CA SER A 5 4.40 -21.07 -19.10
C SER A 5 3.56 -19.98 -18.44
N LYS A 6 3.49 -18.82 -19.10
CA LYS A 6 2.78 -17.63 -18.65
C LYS A 6 1.28 -17.79 -18.90
N THR A 7 0.64 -18.70 -18.16
CA THR A 7 -0.81 -18.91 -18.25
C THR A 7 -1.51 -17.74 -17.58
N ILE A 8 -2.21 -16.91 -18.37
CA ILE A 8 -3.04 -15.82 -17.84
C ILE A 8 -4.26 -16.44 -17.16
N VAL A 9 -4.22 -16.54 -15.83
CA VAL A 9 -5.35 -17.04 -15.03
C VAL A 9 -6.41 -15.95 -14.97
N LYS A 10 -7.57 -16.20 -15.60
CA LYS A 10 -8.73 -15.30 -15.53
C LYS A 10 -9.53 -15.59 -14.25
N ILE A 11 -9.73 -14.57 -13.43
CA ILE A 11 -10.61 -14.61 -12.25
C ILE A 11 -11.84 -13.74 -12.49
N SER A 12 -12.97 -14.08 -11.86
CA SER A 12 -14.19 -13.26 -11.89
C SER A 12 -13.97 -11.95 -11.13
N ASN A 13 -14.69 -10.88 -11.50
CA ASN A 13 -14.67 -9.61 -10.78
C ASN A 13 -15.17 -9.70 -9.33
N LYS A 14 -15.94 -10.75 -8.99
CA LYS A 14 -16.44 -11.01 -7.63
C LYS A 14 -15.59 -12.01 -6.85
N TYR A 15 -14.45 -12.42 -7.40
CA TYR A 15 -13.59 -13.41 -6.75
C TYR A 15 -12.91 -12.81 -5.52
N GLU A 16 -12.92 -13.58 -4.44
CA GLU A 16 -12.16 -13.31 -3.22
C GLU A 16 -11.39 -14.58 -2.81
N PRO A 17 -10.09 -14.46 -2.43
CA PRO A 17 -9.29 -15.58 -1.94
C PRO A 17 -9.94 -16.32 -0.77
N LYS A 18 -10.01 -17.66 -0.86
CA LYS A 18 -10.60 -18.49 0.20
C LYS A 18 -9.54 -19.32 0.91
N LEU A 19 -9.71 -19.53 2.21
CA LEU A 19 -8.83 -20.41 3.02
C LEU A 19 -8.88 -21.88 2.59
N THR A 20 -9.96 -22.30 1.92
CA THR A 20 -10.11 -23.65 1.36
C THR A 20 -9.26 -23.87 0.11
N GLU A 21 -8.77 -22.81 -0.52
CA GLU A 21 -7.92 -22.89 -1.71
C GLU A 21 -6.45 -22.99 -1.29
N LYS A 22 -5.62 -23.61 -2.15
CA LYS A 22 -4.17 -23.68 -1.92
C LYS A 22 -3.60 -22.28 -1.70
N TYR A 23 -2.88 -22.11 -0.59
CA TYR A 23 -2.27 -20.85 -0.23
C TYR A 23 -1.39 -20.31 -1.36
N MET A 24 -1.54 -19.01 -1.65
CA MET A 24 -0.86 -18.31 -2.75
C MET A 24 -0.88 -19.03 -4.11
N CYS A 25 -1.99 -19.70 -4.44
CA CYS A 25 -2.21 -20.19 -5.80
C CYS A 25 -2.31 -19.03 -6.83
N GLU A 26 -2.26 -19.35 -8.12
CA GLU A 26 -2.28 -18.33 -9.19
C GLU A 26 -3.54 -17.44 -9.16
N LYS A 27 -4.69 -17.95 -8.70
CA LYS A 27 -5.90 -17.14 -8.50
C LYS A 27 -5.71 -16.09 -7.41
N HIS A 28 -5.12 -16.47 -6.27
CA HIS A 28 -4.77 -15.53 -5.18
C HIS A 28 -3.81 -14.45 -5.67
N LYS A 29 -2.72 -14.84 -6.34
CA LYS A 29 -1.73 -13.89 -6.87
C LYS A 29 -2.37 -12.92 -7.86
N THR A 30 -3.25 -13.42 -8.74
CA THR A 30 -3.97 -12.58 -9.70
C THR A 30 -4.89 -11.57 -8.99
N TYR A 31 -5.61 -12.01 -7.96
CA TYR A 31 -6.45 -11.13 -7.15
C TYR A 31 -5.63 -10.02 -6.48
N PHE A 32 -4.57 -10.37 -5.76
CA PHE A 32 -3.75 -9.38 -5.06
C PHE A 32 -3.02 -8.44 -6.01
N LYS A 33 -2.54 -8.95 -7.15
CA LYS A 33 -1.94 -8.13 -8.20
C LYS A 33 -2.92 -7.08 -8.71
N LYS A 34 -4.15 -7.47 -9.05
CA LYS A 34 -5.19 -6.54 -9.49
C LYS A 34 -5.49 -5.52 -8.40
N LYS A 35 -5.75 -5.98 -7.17
CA LYS A 35 -6.05 -5.11 -6.02
C LYS A 35 -4.96 -4.06 -5.77
N LEU A 36 -3.70 -4.46 -5.80
CA LEU A 36 -2.55 -3.56 -5.61
C LEU A 36 -2.41 -2.57 -6.76
N SER A 37 -2.55 -3.03 -8.01
CA SER A 37 -2.52 -2.16 -9.20
C SER A 37 -3.63 -1.12 -9.18
N ASP A 38 -4.88 -1.54 -8.93
CA ASP A 38 -6.04 -0.65 -8.86
C ASP A 38 -5.85 0.38 -7.72
N TRP A 39 -5.36 -0.07 -6.56
CA TRP A 39 -5.09 0.83 -5.44
C TRP A 39 -4.01 1.87 -5.74
N LYS A 40 -2.93 1.47 -6.42
CA LYS A 40 -1.87 2.42 -6.85
C LYS A 40 -2.42 3.45 -7.82
N ILE A 41 -3.23 3.04 -8.81
CA ILE A 41 -3.86 3.96 -9.76
C ILE A 41 -4.71 4.98 -9.02
N GLU A 42 -5.53 4.52 -8.06
CA GLU A 42 -6.40 5.39 -7.29
C GLU A 42 -5.65 6.40 -6.41
N ILE A 43 -4.56 5.99 -5.77
CA ILE A 43 -3.71 6.90 -4.99
C ILE A 43 -3.09 7.94 -5.92
N VAL A 44 -2.52 7.55 -7.06
CA VAL A 44 -1.90 8.49 -8.01
C VAL A 44 -2.93 9.48 -8.55
N ARG A 45 -4.13 9.00 -8.90
CA ARG A 45 -5.24 9.84 -9.35
C ARG A 45 -5.60 10.88 -8.29
N THR A 46 -5.85 10.43 -7.06
CA THR A 46 -6.21 11.30 -5.93
C THR A 46 -5.13 12.35 -5.68
N ASN A 47 -3.86 11.94 -5.61
CA ASN A 47 -2.75 12.86 -5.37
C ASN A 47 -2.62 13.93 -6.46
N ASN A 48 -2.81 13.55 -7.72
CA ASN A 48 -2.77 14.50 -8.83
C ASN A 48 -3.94 15.50 -8.78
N GLU A 49 -5.14 15.04 -8.42
CA GLU A 49 -6.31 15.91 -8.23
C GLU A 49 -6.09 16.90 -7.07
N THR A 50 -5.60 16.42 -5.94
CA THR A 50 -5.20 17.22 -4.78
C THR A 50 -4.19 18.30 -5.16
N LEU A 51 -3.11 17.94 -5.86
CA LEU A 51 -2.10 18.90 -6.33
C LEU A 51 -2.64 19.92 -7.34
N TYR A 52 -3.50 19.47 -8.26
CA TYR A 52 -4.13 20.36 -9.24
C TYR A 52 -5.03 21.39 -8.56
N ASN A 53 -5.90 20.94 -7.65
CA ASN A 53 -6.81 21.81 -6.90
C ASN A 53 -6.05 22.79 -6.00
N GLY A 54 -5.01 22.30 -5.29
CA GLY A 54 -4.16 23.16 -4.46
C GLY A 54 -3.33 24.18 -5.25
N SER A 55 -3.10 23.94 -6.55
CA SER A 55 -2.43 24.89 -7.45
C SER A 55 -3.33 25.99 -8.00
N LEU A 56 -4.66 25.73 -8.06
CA LEU A 56 -5.66 26.73 -8.46
C LEU A 56 -6.02 27.67 -7.30
N ASP A 57 -5.76 27.24 -6.07
CA ASP A 57 -5.94 28.02 -4.85
C ASP A 57 -4.69 28.91 -4.61
N ASP A 58 -4.55 29.93 -5.46
CA ASP A 58 -3.53 30.96 -5.29
C ASP A 58 -3.87 31.83 -4.06
N ASN A 59 -3.31 31.43 -2.91
CA ASN A 59 -3.36 32.16 -1.64
C ASN A 59 -2.82 33.59 -1.72
N SER A 60 -2.24 34.03 -2.84
CA SER A 60 -1.93 35.44 -3.03
C SER A 60 -3.18 36.34 -2.94
N ALA A 61 -4.39 35.76 -3.01
CA ALA A 61 -5.67 36.48 -2.99
C ALA A 61 -6.36 36.60 -1.61
N SER A 62 -5.86 36.03 -0.50
CA SER A 62 -6.53 36.19 0.81
C SER A 62 -6.30 37.60 1.39
N ALA A 63 -7.35 38.20 1.95
CA ALA A 63 -7.38 39.62 2.28
C ALA A 63 -6.66 39.98 3.61
N ASP A 64 -6.44 39.02 4.52
CA ASP A 64 -5.74 39.26 5.79
C ASP A 64 -4.75 38.15 6.21
N ILE A 65 -3.94 38.47 7.25
CA ILE A 65 -2.86 37.61 7.77
C ILE A 65 -3.35 36.31 8.43
N VAL A 66 -4.59 36.29 8.93
CA VAL A 66 -5.16 35.13 9.64
C VAL A 66 -5.58 34.08 8.62
N ASP A 67 -6.19 34.52 7.52
CA ASP A 67 -6.54 33.67 6.39
C ASP A 67 -5.30 33.06 5.74
N GLN A 68 -4.24 33.86 5.57
CA GLN A 68 -2.96 33.37 5.06
C GLN A 68 -2.38 32.29 5.96
N ALA A 69 -2.29 32.55 7.27
CA ALA A 69 -1.76 31.59 8.23
C ALA A 69 -2.53 30.26 8.21
N SER A 70 -3.85 30.33 8.19
CA SER A 70 -4.72 29.14 8.12
C SER A 70 -4.43 28.31 6.86
N SER A 71 -4.42 28.96 5.69
CA SER A 71 -4.23 28.24 4.44
C SER A 71 -2.82 27.64 4.28
N TYR A 72 -1.78 28.27 4.84
CA TYR A 72 -0.45 27.65 4.91
C TYR A 72 -0.45 26.38 5.77
N THR A 73 -1.17 26.38 6.89
CA THR A 73 -1.26 25.18 7.74
C THR A 73 -1.98 24.05 7.04
N ASP A 74 -3.07 24.33 6.33
CA ASP A 74 -3.82 23.34 5.55
C ASP A 74 -2.96 22.73 4.44
N LYS A 75 -2.26 23.56 3.67
CA LYS A 75 -1.30 23.10 2.64
C LYS A 75 -0.20 22.21 3.22
N ASN A 76 0.31 22.52 4.41
CA ASN A 76 1.32 21.69 5.06
C ASN A 76 0.75 20.31 5.47
N VAL A 77 -0.50 20.26 5.95
CA VAL A 77 -1.18 19.00 6.27
C VAL A 77 -1.39 18.15 5.02
N GLU A 78 -1.85 18.76 3.93
CA GLU A 78 -2.06 18.12 2.63
C GLU A 78 -0.74 17.54 2.08
N MET A 79 0.34 18.33 2.09
CA MET A 79 1.67 17.87 1.65
C MET A 79 2.20 16.70 2.50
N LYS A 80 1.93 16.68 3.81
CA LYS A 80 2.26 15.53 4.66
C LYS A 80 1.46 14.29 4.29
N ALA A 81 0.18 14.43 3.94
CA ALA A 81 -0.65 13.32 3.48
C ALA A 81 -0.13 12.74 2.15
N ILE A 82 0.21 13.60 1.19
CA ILE A 82 0.80 13.22 -0.11
C ILE A 82 2.10 12.45 0.10
N ASN A 83 3.00 12.94 0.96
CA ASN A 83 4.25 12.25 1.26
C ASN A 83 4.04 10.84 1.85
N ARG A 84 3.00 10.64 2.67
CA ARG A 84 2.64 9.31 3.19
C ARG A 84 2.13 8.39 2.08
N GLN A 85 1.31 8.92 1.17
CA GLN A 85 0.80 8.19 0.01
C GLN A 85 1.92 7.79 -0.97
N ILE A 86 2.94 8.64 -1.18
CA ILE A 86 4.13 8.30 -1.97
C ILE A 86 4.86 7.09 -1.37
N LYS A 87 5.10 7.11 -0.04
CA LYS A 87 5.70 5.96 0.65
C LYS A 87 4.85 4.70 0.52
N LEU A 88 3.53 4.83 0.54
CA LEU A 88 2.61 3.71 0.32
C LEU A 88 2.70 3.16 -1.12
N ILE A 89 2.80 4.02 -2.13
CA ILE A 89 3.04 3.59 -3.52
C ILE A 89 4.31 2.75 -3.62
N SER A 90 5.40 3.17 -2.98
CA SER A 90 6.64 2.38 -2.94
C SER A 90 6.44 0.99 -2.34
N LYS A 91 5.63 0.87 -1.27
CA LYS A 91 5.28 -0.43 -0.68
C LYS A 91 4.41 -1.28 -1.61
N ILE A 92 3.51 -0.67 -2.36
CA ILE A 92 2.70 -1.36 -3.37
C ILE A 92 3.61 -1.92 -4.49
N ASP A 93 4.56 -1.13 -4.98
CA ASP A 93 5.51 -1.57 -6.01
C ASP A 93 6.40 -2.72 -5.54
N LEU A 94 6.84 -2.68 -4.28
CA LEU A 94 7.56 -3.79 -3.67
C LEU A 94 6.68 -5.05 -3.58
N ALA A 95 5.43 -4.92 -3.13
CA ALA A 95 4.49 -6.04 -3.10
C ALA A 95 4.23 -6.65 -4.50
N LEU A 96 4.08 -5.81 -5.53
CA LEU A 96 3.93 -6.25 -6.92
C LEU A 96 5.18 -6.98 -7.43
N THR A 97 6.37 -6.53 -7.03
CA THR A 97 7.64 -7.21 -7.34
C THR A 97 7.70 -8.58 -6.68
N ARG A 98 7.36 -8.67 -5.39
CA ARG A 98 7.28 -9.95 -4.66
C ARG A 98 6.27 -10.93 -5.27
N ILE A 99 5.19 -10.45 -5.88
CA ILE A 99 4.26 -11.32 -6.62
C ILE A 99 4.94 -11.92 -7.85
N LYS A 100 5.73 -11.13 -8.59
CA LYS A 100 6.48 -11.61 -9.76
C LYS A 100 7.54 -12.63 -9.35
N ASP A 101 8.21 -12.39 -8.23
CA ASP A 101 9.29 -13.24 -7.73
C ASP A 101 8.77 -14.48 -6.98
N GLY A 102 7.46 -14.57 -6.74
CA GLY A 102 6.83 -15.70 -6.05
C GLY A 102 6.99 -15.68 -4.53
N THR A 103 7.49 -14.59 -3.94
CA THR A 103 7.71 -14.43 -2.49
C THR A 103 6.59 -13.68 -1.78
N TYR A 104 5.57 -13.24 -2.51
CA TYR A 104 4.39 -12.60 -1.93
C TYR A 104 3.59 -13.56 -1.05
N GLY A 105 3.13 -13.06 0.11
CA GLY A 105 2.39 -13.84 1.09
C GLY A 105 3.25 -14.54 2.14
N PHE A 106 4.57 -14.39 2.11
CA PHE A 106 5.44 -14.96 3.14
C PHE A 106 6.12 -13.83 3.93
N CYS A 107 6.39 -14.05 5.21
CA CYS A 107 7.04 -13.08 6.08
C CYS A 107 8.46 -12.80 5.57
N ALA A 108 8.83 -11.53 5.42
CA ALA A 108 10.17 -11.14 4.98
C ALA A 108 11.27 -11.49 6.00
N GLU A 109 10.93 -11.61 7.29
CA GLU A 109 11.87 -11.95 8.36
C GLU A 109 11.93 -13.47 8.62
N THR A 110 10.77 -14.12 8.77
CA THR A 110 10.70 -15.53 9.20
C THR A 110 10.45 -16.53 8.07
N GLY A 111 10.03 -16.06 6.89
CA GLY A 111 9.59 -16.94 5.79
C GLY A 111 8.21 -17.59 5.99
N GLU A 112 7.57 -17.39 7.14
CA GLU A 112 6.27 -18.01 7.47
C GLU A 112 5.12 -17.42 6.64
N PRO A 113 4.04 -18.17 6.39
CA PRO A 113 2.88 -17.66 5.67
C PRO A 113 2.20 -16.52 6.45
N ILE A 114 1.99 -15.40 5.76
CA ILE A 114 1.17 -14.30 6.27
C ILE A 114 -0.30 -14.70 6.16
N GLY A 115 -1.08 -14.53 7.24
CA GLY A 115 -2.50 -14.90 7.24
C GLY A 115 -3.28 -14.30 6.06
N LEU A 116 -4.05 -15.12 5.34
CA LEU A 116 -4.78 -14.68 4.15
C LEU A 116 -5.73 -13.51 4.44
N LYS A 117 -6.48 -13.59 5.56
CA LYS A 117 -7.36 -12.50 6.03
C LYS A 117 -6.59 -11.19 6.24
N ARG A 118 -5.36 -11.27 6.76
CA ARG A 118 -4.49 -10.11 6.95
C ARG A 118 -4.07 -9.50 5.62
N LEU A 119 -3.72 -10.29 4.62
CA LEU A 119 -3.39 -9.78 3.28
C LEU A 119 -4.61 -9.17 2.58
N ILE A 120 -5.81 -9.75 2.77
CA ILE A 120 -7.05 -9.15 2.26
C ILE A 120 -7.27 -7.76 2.86
N ALA A 121 -7.06 -7.59 4.16
CA ALA A 121 -7.18 -6.30 4.84
C ALA A 121 -6.03 -5.33 4.48
N ARG A 122 -4.79 -5.82 4.46
CA ARG A 122 -3.57 -5.03 4.22
C ARG A 122 -2.67 -5.76 3.21
N PRO A 123 -2.86 -5.54 1.90
CA PRO A 123 -2.17 -6.31 0.87
C PRO A 123 -0.69 -5.95 0.72
N VAL A 124 -0.23 -4.86 1.31
CA VAL A 124 1.19 -4.44 1.35
C VAL A 124 1.95 -4.97 2.57
N ALA A 125 1.34 -5.84 3.37
CA ALA A 125 1.95 -6.29 4.60
C ALA A 125 3.11 -7.27 4.34
N GLU A 126 4.27 -6.99 4.93
CA GLU A 126 5.52 -7.72 4.63
C GLU A 126 5.90 -8.76 5.69
N LEU A 127 5.50 -8.54 6.93
CA LEU A 127 5.81 -9.39 8.08
C LEU A 127 4.61 -10.25 8.49
N CYS A 128 4.82 -11.38 9.16
CA CYS A 128 3.74 -12.08 9.87
C CYS A 128 3.32 -11.29 11.13
N ILE A 129 2.25 -11.72 11.81
CA ILE A 129 1.78 -11.02 13.02
C ILE A 129 2.84 -11.08 14.12
N ALA A 130 3.42 -12.25 14.39
CA ALA A 130 4.46 -12.40 15.41
C ALA A 130 5.69 -11.53 15.15
N ALA A 131 6.17 -11.47 13.91
CA ALA A 131 7.30 -10.60 13.53
C ALA A 131 6.94 -9.11 13.65
N GLN A 132 5.72 -8.73 13.26
CA GLN A 132 5.23 -7.36 13.41
C GLN A 132 5.15 -6.94 14.89
N GLU A 133 4.61 -7.79 15.76
CA GLU A 133 4.49 -7.54 17.20
C GLU A 133 5.86 -7.40 17.88
N LYS A 134 6.83 -8.24 17.47
CA LYS A 134 8.21 -8.14 17.94
C LYS A 134 8.84 -6.80 17.56
N HIS A 135 8.70 -6.37 16.30
CA HIS A 135 9.24 -5.10 15.83
C HIS A 135 8.63 -3.91 16.58
N GLU A 136 7.31 -3.92 16.78
CA GLU A 136 6.60 -2.87 17.52
C GLU A 136 7.02 -2.82 19.01
N LYS A 137 7.36 -3.96 19.61
CA LYS A 137 7.87 -4.01 20.98
C LYS A 137 9.28 -3.43 21.07
N GLU A 138 10.16 -3.76 20.11
CA GLU A 138 11.51 -3.21 20.04
C GLU A 138 11.48 -1.69 19.84
N GLU A 139 10.66 -1.18 18.91
CA GLU A 139 10.51 0.27 18.67
C GLU A 139 10.06 1.03 19.94
N LYS A 140 9.12 0.48 20.72
CA LYS A 140 8.67 1.11 21.98
C LYS A 140 9.79 1.22 23.01
N VAL A 141 10.60 0.17 23.16
CA VAL A 141 11.74 0.18 24.09
C VAL A 141 12.76 1.26 23.70
N TYR A 142 12.95 1.53 22.40
CA TYR A 142 13.84 2.61 21.95
C TYR A 142 13.24 4.02 22.09
N ALA A 143 11.93 4.17 22.03
CA ALA A 143 11.28 5.48 22.19
C ALA A 143 11.22 5.95 23.65
N ASP A 144 11.26 5.01 24.61
CA ASP A 144 11.19 5.27 26.05
C ASP A 144 12.60 5.47 26.70
N ASN A 145 13.68 5.36 25.94
CA ASN A 145 15.08 5.62 26.36
C ASN A 145 15.62 6.90 25.71
#